data_AF-A0AAD5A7Y6-F1
#
_entry.id   AF-A0AAD5A7Y6-F1
#
_cell.length_a   1.000
_cell.length_b   1.000
_cell.length_c   1.000
_cell.angle_alpha   90.00
_cell.angle_beta   90.00
_cell.angle_gamma   90.00
#
_symmetry.space_group_name_H-M   'P 1'
#
loop_
_entity.id
_entity.type
_entity.pdbx_description
1 polymer ?
#
loop_
_entity_poly.entity_id
_entity_poly.type
_entity_poly.pdbx_seq_one_letter_code
_entity_poly.pdbx_strand_id
1 'polypeptide(L)'
;MAPGGKINRPKTELGKNLFKRRRVLTKQKRKKHRIVGAVVDEGLITKHHLKKRSTSARANITLSGKKRRKLLKQLRHMEKEKEGMDVQEAAKKKPTPAAKKKKTTTSDVEMIDTE
;
A
#
# COMPACT_ATOMS: atom_id res chain seq x y z
N MET A 1 37.45 27.20 3.33
CA MET A 1 37.08 28.46 4.02
C MET A 1 36.53 28.10 5.40
N ALA A 2 37.27 28.35 6.48
CA ALA A 2 36.73 28.18 7.83
C ALA A 2 35.53 29.15 8.00
N PRO A 3 34.40 28.73 8.60
CA PRO A 3 33.27 29.64 8.79
C PRO A 3 33.72 30.76 9.73
N GLY A 4 34.00 31.93 9.16
CA GLY A 4 34.44 33.10 9.90
C GLY A 4 33.41 33.48 10.96
N GLY A 5 33.74 33.22 12.22
CA GLY A 5 32.95 33.65 13.35
C GLY A 5 33.03 35.17 13.43
N LYS A 6 31.98 35.88 12.97
CA LYS A 6 31.87 37.32 13.19
C LYS A 6 31.82 37.56 14.70
N ILE A 7 32.91 38.11 15.23
CA ILE A 7 33.16 38.31 16.67
C ILE A 7 32.02 39.10 17.33
N ASN A 8 31.43 40.04 16.59
CA ASN A 8 30.36 40.92 17.09
C ASN A 8 28.93 40.48 16.73
N ARG A 9 28.70 39.23 16.30
CA ARG A 9 27.34 38.76 15.99
C ARG A 9 26.65 38.23 17.26
N PRO A 10 25.46 38.75 17.64
CA PRO A 10 24.76 38.25 18.81
C PRO A 10 24.44 36.76 18.66
N LYS A 11 24.67 35.99 19.74
CA LYS A 11 24.37 34.55 19.78
C LYS A 11 22.86 34.35 19.66
N THR A 12 22.45 33.38 18.85
CA THR A 12 21.05 32.92 18.80
C THR A 12 20.64 32.33 20.16
N GLU A 13 19.34 32.24 20.42
CA GLU A 13 18.78 31.65 21.66
C GLU A 13 19.33 30.25 21.98
N LEU A 14 19.62 29.47 20.94
CA LEU A 14 20.29 28.17 21.07
C LEU A 14 21.80 28.32 21.32
N GLY A 15 22.46 29.30 20.70
CA GLY A 15 23.86 29.62 20.97
C GLY A 15 24.13 30.06 22.40
N LYS A 16 23.15 30.70 23.06
CA LYS A 16 23.19 31.06 24.49
C LYS A 16 23.07 29.82 25.40
N ASN A 17 22.26 28.82 25.00
CA ASN A 17 21.96 27.63 25.78
C ASN A 17 22.55 26.35 25.17
N LEU A 18 23.78 25.98 25.56
CA LEU A 18 24.52 24.85 24.99
C LEU A 18 23.73 23.52 25.04
N PHE A 19 23.11 23.19 26.17
CA PHE A 19 22.36 21.94 26.33
C PHE A 19 21.10 21.90 25.46
N LYS A 20 20.36 23.01 25.35
CA LYS A 20 19.20 23.11 24.44
C LYS A 20 19.63 22.96 22.99
N ARG A 21 20.73 23.61 22.59
CA ARG A 21 21.32 23.47 21.24
C ARG A 21 21.67 22.02 20.92
N ARG A 22 22.42 21.35 21.81
CA ARG A 22 22.76 19.92 21.63
C ARG A 22 21.50 19.05 21.50
N ARG A 23 20.50 19.25 22.36
CA ARG A 23 19.22 18.53 22.31
C ARG A 23 18.50 18.71 20.97
N VAL A 24 18.37 19.94 20.50
CA VAL A 24 17.70 20.27 19.22
C VAL A 24 18.46 19.67 18.04
N LEU A 25 19.78 19.84 18.01
CA LEU A 25 20.62 19.28 16.93
C LEU A 25 20.54 17.75 16.88
N THR A 26 20.57 17.06 18.03
CA THR A 26 20.40 15.60 18.07
C THR A 26 19.01 15.18 17.57
N LYS A 27 17.95 15.91 17.94
CA LYS A 27 16.59 15.65 17.44
C LYS A 27 16.50 15.84 15.92
N GLN A 28 17.13 16.88 15.37
CA GLN A 28 17.19 17.14 13.93
C GLN A 28 17.99 16.05 13.19
N LYS A 29 19.16 15.66 13.71
CA LYS A 29 19.95 14.55 13.17
C LYS A 29 19.13 13.25 13.14
N ARG A 30 18.44 12.91 14.23
CA ARG A 30 17.57 11.72 14.30
C ARG A 30 16.40 11.80 13.30
N LYS A 31 15.83 12.98 13.06
CA LYS A 31 14.79 13.18 12.05
C LYS A 31 15.32 12.99 10.62
N LYS A 32 16.53 13.48 10.31
CA LYS A 32 17.14 13.36 8.97
C LYS A 32 17.40 11.92 8.55
N HIS A 33 17.87 11.07 9.47
CA HIS A 33 18.14 9.64 9.19
C HIS A 33 16.89 8.77 9.25
N ARG A 34 15.73 9.36 9.51
CA ARG A 34 14.47 8.62 9.60
C ARG A 34 13.92 8.42 8.20
N ILE A 35 14.09 7.22 7.66
CA ILE A 35 13.46 6.80 6.41
C ILE A 35 11.95 6.71 6.67
N VAL A 36 11.19 7.67 6.14
CA VAL A 36 9.73 7.72 6.22
C VAL A 36 9.19 7.48 4.81
N GLY A 37 8.19 6.61 4.67
CA GLY A 37 7.48 6.44 3.41
C GLY A 37 8.13 5.55 2.34
N ALA A 38 9.36 5.06 2.52
CA ALA A 38 9.91 4.07 1.58
C ALA A 38 9.16 2.74 1.71
N VAL A 39 8.38 2.41 0.68
CA VAL A 39 7.70 1.12 0.54
C VAL A 39 8.37 0.40 -0.63
N VAL A 40 9.12 -0.66 -0.34
CA VAL A 40 9.83 -1.43 -1.38
C VAL A 40 8.87 -2.35 -2.15
N ASP A 41 7.79 -2.79 -1.49
CA ASP A 41 6.85 -3.79 -2.00
C ASP A 41 5.43 -3.18 -2.19
N GLU A 42 5.31 -2.01 -2.82
CA GLU A 42 4.01 -1.30 -2.97
C GLU A 42 2.93 -2.18 -3.63
N GLY A 43 3.30 -2.91 -4.68
CA GLY A 43 2.40 -3.84 -5.37
C GLY A 43 2.18 -5.18 -4.67
N LEU A 44 2.90 -5.46 -3.57
CA LEU A 44 2.86 -6.74 -2.86
C LEU A 44 2.84 -6.51 -1.35
N ILE A 45 1.84 -5.80 -0.82
CA ILE A 45 1.72 -5.52 0.60
C ILE A 45 0.60 -6.36 1.23
N THR A 46 0.80 -6.88 2.45
CA THR A 46 -0.25 -7.60 3.17
C THR A 46 -1.09 -6.64 4.00
N LYS A 47 -2.36 -6.98 4.28
CA LYS A 47 -3.28 -6.20 5.13
C LYS A 47 -2.64 -5.80 6.47
N HIS A 48 -1.89 -6.70 7.09
CA HIS A 48 -1.20 -6.43 8.33
C HIS A 48 -0.06 -5.40 8.18
N HIS A 49 0.70 -5.44 7.08
CA HIS A 49 1.70 -4.42 6.80
C HIS A 49 1.07 -3.05 6.53
N LEU A 50 -0.06 -3.02 5.83
CA LEU A 50 -0.85 -1.80 5.63
C LEU A 50 -1.36 -1.22 6.96
N LYS A 51 -1.90 -2.06 7.86
CA LYS A 51 -2.33 -1.65 9.20
C LYS A 51 -1.18 -1.10 10.06
N LYS A 52 0.00 -1.70 9.97
CA LYS A 52 1.20 -1.21 10.70
C LYS A 52 1.77 0.09 10.13
N ARG A 53 1.68 0.31 8.81
CA ARG A 53 2.14 1.55 8.17
C ARG A 53 1.14 2.71 8.34
N SER A 54 -0.17 2.43 8.31
CA SER A 54 -1.22 3.44 8.56
C SER A 54 -1.18 3.96 10.01
N THR A 55 -0.94 3.07 10.98
CA THR A 55 -0.77 3.44 12.39
C THR A 55 0.59 4.10 12.68
N SER A 56 1.63 3.80 11.88
CA SER A 56 2.95 4.40 12.02
C SER A 56 3.65 4.56 10.66
N ALA A 57 3.73 5.81 10.18
CA ALA A 57 4.43 6.17 8.95
C ALA A 57 5.95 5.85 8.99
N ARG A 58 6.51 5.59 10.17
CA ARG A 58 7.92 5.19 10.38
C ARG A 58 8.17 3.69 10.27
N ALA A 59 7.11 2.88 10.18
CA ALA A 59 7.25 1.44 10.20
C ALA A 59 7.96 0.95 8.91
N ASN A 60 9.25 0.63 9.03
CA ASN A 60 10.05 0.06 7.95
C ASN A 60 9.87 -1.47 7.93
N ILE A 61 8.67 -1.91 7.56
CA ILE A 61 8.29 -3.32 7.50
C ILE A 61 8.16 -3.74 6.04
N THR A 62 9.14 -4.47 5.54
CA THR A 62 9.14 -5.07 4.20
C THR A 62 8.71 -6.53 4.28
N LEU A 63 8.29 -7.10 3.16
CA LEU A 63 8.14 -8.56 3.10
C LEU A 63 9.52 -9.21 3.16
N SER A 64 9.65 -10.25 3.99
CA SER A 64 10.76 -11.19 3.84
C SER A 64 10.77 -11.74 2.41
N GLY A 65 11.95 -11.95 1.83
CA GLY A 65 12.09 -12.46 0.46
C GLY A 65 11.31 -13.77 0.21
N LYS A 66 11.23 -14.66 1.21
CA LYS A 66 10.42 -15.88 1.14
C LYS A 66 8.92 -15.57 1.01
N LYS A 67 8.41 -14.60 1.77
CA LYS A 67 7.01 -14.16 1.71
C LYS A 67 6.70 -13.50 0.37
N ARG A 68 7.57 -12.61 -0.10
CA ARG A 68 7.44 -11.96 -1.42
C ARG A 68 7.35 -12.98 -2.55
N ARG A 69 8.26 -13.97 -2.57
CA ARG A 69 8.26 -15.03 -3.58
C ARG A 69 6.99 -15.89 -3.54
N LYS A 70 6.50 -16.22 -2.34
CA LYS A 70 5.27 -17.01 -2.16
C LYS A 70 4.04 -16.27 -2.67
N LEU A 71 3.89 -14.97 -2.35
CA LEU A 71 2.78 -14.15 -2.83
C LEU A 71 2.79 -13.99 -4.35
N LEU A 72 3.96 -13.72 -4.95
CA LEU A 72 4.10 -13.68 -6.42
C LEU A 72 3.72 -15.02 -7.07
N LYS A 73 4.10 -16.14 -6.45
CA LYS A 73 3.73 -17.46 -6.95
C LYS A 73 2.21 -17.66 -6.91
N GLN A 74 1.54 -17.24 -5.84
CA GLN A 74 0.08 -17.34 -5.71
C GLN A 74 -0.64 -16.49 -6.74
N LEU A 75 -0.25 -15.22 -6.91
CA LEU A 75 -0.84 -14.34 -7.92
C LEU A 75 -0.72 -14.93 -9.33
N ARG A 76 0.45 -15.46 -9.70
CA ARG A 76 0.66 -16.13 -10.99
C ARG A 76 -0.22 -17.36 -11.19
N HIS A 77 -0.52 -18.12 -10.12
CA HIS A 77 -1.42 -19.25 -10.22
C HIS A 77 -2.87 -18.80 -10.44
N MET A 78 -3.32 -17.79 -9.69
CA MET A 78 -4.65 -17.21 -9.85
C MET A 78 -4.86 -16.58 -11.23
N GLU A 79 -3.85 -15.87 -11.76
CA GLU A 79 -3.88 -15.31 -13.12
C GLU A 79 -4.06 -16.42 -14.17
N LYS A 80 -3.30 -17.51 -14.06
CA LYS A 80 -3.41 -18.65 -14.97
C LYS A 80 -4.75 -19.38 -14.88
N GLU A 81 -5.29 -19.55 -13.67
CA GLU A 81 -6.60 -20.16 -13.46
C GLU A 81 -7.70 -19.28 -14.06
N LYS A 82 -7.60 -17.96 -13.87
CA LYS A 82 -8.52 -16.99 -14.46
C LYS A 82 -8.46 -16.99 -15.98
N GLU A 83 -7.26 -16.96 -16.58
CA GLU A 83 -7.08 -17.07 -18.03
C GLU A 83 -7.64 -18.39 -18.57
N GLY A 84 -7.44 -19.51 -17.86
CA GLY A 84 -8.01 -20.81 -18.23
C GLY A 84 -9.54 -20.86 -18.17
N MET A 85 -10.16 -20.11 -17.25
CA MET A 85 -11.62 -19.99 -17.13
C MET A 85 -12.22 -19.03 -18.18
N ASP A 86 -11.60 -17.88 -18.42
CA ASP A 86 -12.08 -16.89 -19.41
C ASP A 86 -12.07 -17.45 -20.85
N VAL A 87 -11.24 -18.45 -21.16
CA VAL A 87 -11.25 -19.15 -22.46
C VAL A 87 -12.50 -20.05 -22.62
N GLN A 88 -13.12 -20.52 -21.54
CA GLN A 88 -14.36 -21.31 -21.62
C GLN A 88 -15.62 -20.43 -21.80
N GLU A 89 -15.57 -19.15 -21.44
CA GLU A 89 -16.69 -18.22 -21.65
C GLU A 89 -16.76 -17.64 -23.07
N ALA A 90 -15.66 -17.68 -23.83
CA ALA A 90 -15.60 -17.12 -25.18
C ALA A 90 -16.21 -18.01 -26.30
N ALA A 91 -16.94 -19.07 -25.97
CA ALA A 91 -17.55 -19.97 -26.95
C ALA A 91 -19.05 -20.20 -26.75
N LYS A 92 -19.84 -19.12 -26.66
CA LYS A 92 -21.27 -19.18 -27.01
C LYS A 92 -21.53 -18.25 -28.19
N LYS A 93 -21.29 -18.76 -29.40
CA LYS A 93 -21.85 -18.18 -30.63
C LYS A 93 -23.37 -18.12 -30.45
N LYS A 94 -23.93 -16.91 -30.39
CA LYS A 94 -25.38 -16.69 -30.37
C LYS A 94 -25.94 -17.07 -31.75
N PRO A 95 -26.85 -18.05 -31.88
CA PRO A 95 -27.70 -18.08 -33.05
C PRO A 95 -28.68 -16.92 -32.92
N THR A 96 -28.77 -16.06 -33.93
CA THR A 96 -29.87 -15.11 -34.09
C THR A 96 -31.20 -15.88 -34.19
N PRO A 97 -32.27 -15.41 -33.52
CA PRO A 97 -33.56 -15.49 -34.20
C PRO A 97 -34.40 -14.23 -34.03
N ALA A 98 -35.24 -14.06 -35.04
CA ALA A 98 -36.13 -12.94 -35.31
C ALA A 98 -37.15 -12.67 -34.19
N ALA A 99 -37.71 -11.48 -34.29
CA ALA A 99 -38.59 -10.84 -33.34
C ALA A 99 -39.93 -11.54 -33.06
N LYS A 100 -40.46 -11.25 -31.86
CA LYS A 100 -41.86 -11.30 -31.39
C LYS A 100 -42.46 -12.69 -31.07
N LYS A 101 -42.77 -12.91 -29.78
CA LYS A 101 -44.16 -12.95 -29.25
C LYS A 101 -44.20 -13.08 -27.71
N LYS A 102 -45.25 -12.49 -27.13
CA LYS A 102 -45.56 -12.24 -25.70
C LYS A 102 -45.92 -13.49 -24.88
N LYS A 103 -45.75 -13.40 -23.55
CA LYS A 103 -46.73 -13.62 -22.42
C LYS A 103 -46.01 -14.17 -21.16
N THR A 104 -45.96 -13.42 -20.04
CA THR A 104 -46.68 -13.61 -18.74
C THR A 104 -46.42 -15.00 -18.12
N THR A 105 -45.94 -15.21 -16.88
CA THR A 105 -46.30 -14.71 -15.53
C THR A 105 -45.37 -15.36 -14.47
N THR A 106 -45.52 -14.95 -13.21
CA THR A 106 -45.21 -15.62 -11.92
C THR A 106 -43.78 -15.56 -11.35
N SER A 107 -43.62 -14.58 -10.45
CA SER A 107 -43.01 -14.67 -9.10
C SER A 107 -42.22 -15.92 -8.71
N ASP A 108 -40.96 -15.71 -8.32
CA ASP A 108 -40.34 -16.49 -7.23
C ASP A 108 -39.47 -15.52 -6.40
N VAL A 109 -39.95 -15.25 -5.19
CA VAL A 109 -39.28 -14.51 -4.11
C VAL A 109 -38.81 -15.58 -3.13
N GLU A 110 -37.72 -15.31 -2.41
CA GLU A 110 -37.18 -16.08 -1.26
C GLU A 110 -36.12 -17.12 -1.62
N MET A 111 -35.02 -17.35 -0.90
CA MET A 111 -34.43 -16.82 0.34
C MET A 111 -33.00 -17.43 0.43
N ILE A 112 -32.09 -16.82 1.19
CA ILE A 112 -31.25 -17.45 2.23
C ILE A 112 -30.08 -16.51 2.57
N ASP A 113 -30.20 -15.87 3.72
CA ASP A 113 -29.07 -15.45 4.56
C ASP A 113 -28.65 -16.64 5.43
N THR A 114 -27.36 -16.91 5.53
CA THR A 114 -26.80 -17.90 6.48
C THR A 114 -25.94 -17.19 7.53
N GLU A 115 -26.19 -17.56 8.79
CA GLU A 115 -25.47 -17.16 10.01
C GLU A 115 -23.94 -17.33 9.93
#